data_AF-A0A9E3US61-F1
#
_entry.id   AF-A0A9E3US61-F1
#
_cell.length_a   1.000
_cell.length_b   1.000
_cell.length_c   1.000
_cell.angle_alpha   90.00
_cell.angle_beta   90.00
_cell.angle_gamma   90.00
#
_symmetry.space_group_name_H-M   'P 1'
#
loop_
_entity.id
_entity.type
_entity.pdbx_description
1 polymer ?
#
loop_
_entity_poly.entity_id
_entity_poly.type
_entity_poly.pdbx_seq_one_letter_code
_entity_poly.pdbx_strand_id
1 'polypeptide(L)'
;MSDLMGPSESRNGGHQPKAPRRIVATYPYHDETGALLFEVVRFDPKDFRQRRPDPSATDGWAWSLSGVRRVLFRLPEIRRAIESGTPVVVCEGEKDALRLVEMGFQATTAPAGAGKWTDAYSDSLAGADVYVVPDRDEPGRKHAEQVAKSLDGKANSVRVVELPAEWSGGPVKDVSDLFDGGATAGDFLALCESASEWAKLREGRKKSHGGNRRSEDASSKGNSCPMVTIQVGGAQGRTLPG
;
A
#
# COMPACT_ATOMS: atom_id res chain seq x y z
N MET A 1 8.39 -47.51 -51.25
CA MET A 1 7.91 -46.13 -50.99
C MET A 1 6.41 -46.18 -50.87
N SER A 2 5.92 -46.25 -49.64
CA SER A 2 4.50 -46.12 -49.30
C SER A 2 4.44 -45.89 -47.79
N ASP A 3 4.40 -44.62 -47.43
CA ASP A 3 4.03 -44.08 -46.14
C ASP A 3 2.70 -44.69 -45.64
N LEU A 4 2.63 -45.07 -44.37
CA LEU A 4 1.38 -45.16 -43.64
C LEU A 4 1.61 -44.58 -42.23
N MET A 5 1.20 -43.32 -42.07
CA MET A 5 1.14 -42.60 -40.81
C MET A 5 0.28 -43.36 -39.79
N GLY A 6 0.84 -43.57 -38.59
CA GLY A 6 0.04 -43.95 -37.42
C GLY A 6 -0.86 -42.80 -36.98
N PRO A 7 -2.04 -43.09 -36.40
CA PRO A 7 -2.96 -42.05 -35.97
C PRO A 7 -2.34 -41.20 -34.86
N SER A 8 -2.36 -39.89 -35.04
CA SER A 8 -1.94 -38.90 -34.05
C SER A 8 -2.92 -38.90 -32.89
N GLU A 9 -2.48 -39.32 -31.70
CA GLU A 9 -3.21 -39.09 -30.46
C GLU A 9 -3.25 -37.59 -30.17
N SER A 10 -4.43 -37.00 -30.33
CA SER A 10 -4.73 -35.65 -29.87
C SER A 10 -4.63 -35.58 -28.35
N ARG A 11 -3.59 -34.92 -27.82
CA ARG A 11 -3.49 -34.53 -26.41
C ARG A 11 -4.54 -33.48 -26.10
N ASN A 12 -5.71 -33.92 -25.65
CA ASN A 12 -6.75 -33.05 -25.14
C ASN A 12 -6.31 -32.53 -23.76
N GLY A 13 -5.81 -31.30 -23.69
CA GLY A 13 -5.44 -30.63 -22.45
C GLY A 13 -6.68 -30.37 -21.61
N GLY A 14 -6.99 -31.29 -20.69
CA GLY A 14 -8.10 -31.18 -19.76
C GLY A 14 -8.02 -29.90 -18.94
N HIS A 15 -8.89 -28.95 -19.24
CA HIS A 15 -9.15 -27.80 -18.38
C HIS A 15 -9.88 -28.33 -17.14
N GLN A 16 -9.13 -28.62 -16.07
CA GLN A 16 -9.72 -28.90 -14.77
C GLN A 16 -10.62 -27.72 -14.37
N PRO A 17 -11.89 -27.93 -14.02
CA PRO A 17 -12.76 -26.85 -13.59
C PRO A 17 -12.18 -26.21 -12.33
N LYS A 18 -11.90 -24.90 -12.39
CA LYS A 18 -11.45 -24.14 -11.23
C LYS A 18 -12.52 -24.22 -10.15
N ALA A 19 -12.11 -24.51 -8.91
CA ALA A 19 -13.00 -24.53 -7.76
C ALA A 19 -13.89 -23.26 -7.71
N PRO A 20 -15.16 -23.38 -7.29
CA PRO A 20 -16.06 -22.25 -7.24
C PRO A 20 -15.48 -21.17 -6.32
N ARG A 21 -15.39 -19.94 -6.83
CA ARG A 21 -14.86 -18.81 -6.08
C ARG A 21 -15.92 -18.28 -5.13
N ARG A 22 -15.55 -18.04 -3.88
CA ARG A 22 -16.42 -17.45 -2.85
C ARG A 22 -15.98 -16.03 -2.57
N ILE A 23 -16.92 -15.08 -2.51
CA ILE A 23 -16.64 -13.71 -2.06
C ILE A 23 -16.35 -13.75 -0.57
N VAL A 24 -15.22 -13.19 -0.14
CA VAL A 24 -14.83 -13.10 1.27
C VAL A 24 -14.79 -11.67 1.82
N ALA A 25 -14.72 -10.67 0.94
CA ALA A 25 -14.85 -9.27 1.32
C ALA A 25 -15.29 -8.43 0.11
N THR A 26 -15.99 -7.34 0.39
CA THR A 26 -16.40 -6.32 -0.59
C THR A 26 -16.06 -4.95 -0.03
N TYR A 27 -15.34 -4.15 -0.82
CA TYR A 27 -14.88 -2.82 -0.44
C TYR A 27 -15.57 -1.78 -1.34
N PRO A 28 -16.58 -1.04 -0.84
CA PRO A 28 -17.29 -0.04 -1.61
C PRO A 28 -16.49 1.27 -1.71
N TYR A 29 -16.43 1.82 -2.90
CA TYR A 29 -15.81 3.11 -3.21
C TYR A 29 -16.90 4.12 -3.51
N HIS A 30 -16.94 5.19 -2.70
CA HIS A 30 -17.95 6.24 -2.78
C HIS A 30 -17.35 7.54 -3.31
N ASP A 31 -18.17 8.32 -4.01
CA ASP A 31 -17.85 9.71 -4.31
C ASP A 31 -17.92 10.60 -3.07
N GLU A 32 -17.65 11.89 -3.24
CA GLU A 32 -17.63 12.90 -2.18
C GLU A 32 -18.97 13.07 -1.46
N THR A 33 -20.08 12.66 -2.07
CA THR A 33 -21.43 12.72 -1.51
C THR A 33 -21.82 11.44 -0.76
N GLY A 34 -21.00 10.39 -0.88
CA GLY A 34 -21.31 9.07 -0.35
C GLY A 34 -22.03 8.16 -1.35
N ALA A 35 -22.17 8.55 -2.63
CA ALA A 35 -22.80 7.70 -3.63
C ALA A 35 -21.83 6.59 -4.08
N LEU A 36 -22.32 5.35 -4.16
CA LEU A 36 -21.51 4.20 -4.56
C LEU A 36 -21.12 4.29 -6.04
N LEU A 37 -19.82 4.34 -6.31
CA LEU A 37 -19.27 4.33 -7.67
C LEU A 37 -18.95 2.92 -8.15
N PHE A 38 -18.23 2.16 -7.33
CA PHE A 38 -17.81 0.80 -7.62
C PHE A 38 -17.40 0.05 -6.36
N GLU A 39 -17.15 -1.25 -6.50
CA GLU A 39 -16.67 -2.12 -5.45
C GLU A 39 -15.43 -2.88 -5.91
N VAL A 40 -14.50 -3.10 -4.98
CA VAL A 40 -13.44 -4.10 -5.10
C VAL A 40 -13.87 -5.33 -4.30
N VAL A 41 -13.92 -6.48 -4.94
CA VAL A 41 -14.39 -7.75 -4.39
C VAL A 41 -13.20 -8.69 -4.26
N ARG A 42 -12.98 -9.20 -3.05
CA ARG A 42 -11.97 -10.22 -2.74
C ARG A 42 -12.62 -11.59 -2.71
N PHE A 43 -11.99 -12.56 -3.39
CA PHE A 43 -12.41 -13.96 -3.44
C PHE A 43 -11.48 -14.90 -2.67
N ASP A 44 -11.99 -16.09 -2.42
CA ASP A 44 -11.28 -17.28 -1.97
C ASP A 44 -11.49 -18.42 -2.99
N PRO A 45 -10.42 -19.03 -3.57
CA PRO A 45 -9.01 -18.67 -3.44
C PRO A 45 -8.69 -17.21 -3.85
N LYS A 46 -7.59 -16.64 -3.31
CA LYS A 46 -7.23 -15.22 -3.43
C LYS A 46 -7.30 -14.73 -4.87
N ASP A 47 -8.30 -13.90 -5.15
CA ASP A 47 -8.46 -13.14 -6.39
C ASP A 47 -9.16 -11.82 -6.07
N PHE A 48 -8.94 -10.80 -6.89
CA PHE A 48 -9.59 -9.51 -6.76
C PHE A 48 -10.29 -9.17 -8.06
N ARG A 49 -11.56 -8.76 -7.97
CA ARG A 49 -12.31 -8.23 -9.12
C ARG A 49 -12.97 -6.93 -8.75
N GLN A 50 -13.27 -6.13 -9.77
CA GLN A 50 -13.91 -4.85 -9.61
C GLN A 50 -15.25 -4.88 -10.32
N ARG A 51 -16.27 -4.28 -9.71
CA ARG A 51 -17.61 -4.18 -10.29
C ARG A 51 -18.24 -2.84 -9.98
N ARG A 52 -19.20 -2.42 -10.78
CA ARG A 52 -20.00 -1.22 -10.57
C ARG A 52 -21.49 -1.54 -10.61
N PRO A 53 -22.35 -0.75 -9.96
CA PRO A 53 -23.79 -0.90 -10.13
C PRO A 53 -24.19 -0.78 -11.61
N ASP A 54 -25.00 -1.72 -12.08
CA ASP A 54 -25.60 -1.70 -13.41
C ASP A 54 -27.04 -2.22 -13.31
N PRO A 55 -28.05 -1.32 -13.30
CA PRO A 55 -29.45 -1.70 -13.20
C PRO A 55 -29.95 -2.56 -14.37
N SER A 56 -29.21 -2.63 -15.49
CA SER A 56 -29.55 -3.47 -16.63
C SER A 56 -29.03 -4.90 -16.52
N ALA A 57 -28.08 -5.15 -15.61
CA ALA A 57 -27.52 -6.48 -15.38
C ALA A 57 -28.44 -7.32 -14.48
N THR A 58 -28.52 -8.64 -14.74
CA THR A 58 -29.39 -9.56 -13.99
C THR A 58 -29.09 -9.60 -12.48
N ASP A 59 -27.81 -9.48 -12.10
CA ASP A 59 -27.36 -9.44 -10.71
C ASP A 59 -27.17 -8.01 -10.18
N GLY A 60 -27.49 -6.98 -10.99
CA GLY A 60 -27.29 -5.58 -10.67
C GLY A 60 -25.84 -5.09 -10.81
N TRP A 61 -24.92 -5.90 -11.36
CA TRP A 61 -23.49 -5.57 -11.40
C TRP A 61 -22.87 -5.72 -12.80
N ALA A 62 -22.15 -4.68 -13.22
CA ALA A 62 -21.18 -4.80 -14.31
C ALA A 62 -19.78 -5.07 -13.74
N TRP A 63 -19.18 -6.21 -14.08
CA TRP A 63 -17.83 -6.63 -13.66
C TRP A 63 -16.71 -5.92 -14.43
N SER A 64 -16.76 -4.58 -14.44
CA SER A 64 -15.83 -3.69 -15.13
C SER A 64 -15.91 -2.28 -14.51
N LEU A 65 -14.83 -1.51 -14.58
CA LEU A 65 -14.83 -0.08 -14.22
C LEU A 65 -14.86 0.86 -15.44
N SER A 66 -15.26 0.36 -16.62
CA SER A 66 -15.44 1.21 -17.80
C SER A 66 -16.47 2.30 -17.52
N GLY A 67 -16.14 3.55 -17.85
CA GLY A 67 -17.01 4.70 -17.63
C GLY A 67 -17.15 5.16 -16.17
N VAL A 68 -16.41 4.58 -15.22
CA VAL A 68 -16.47 4.96 -13.80
C VAL A 68 -15.20 5.69 -13.37
N ARG A 69 -15.38 6.81 -12.67
CA ARG A 69 -14.30 7.56 -12.01
C ARG A 69 -13.71 6.71 -10.88
N ARG A 70 -12.38 6.57 -10.85
CA ARG A 70 -11.69 5.94 -9.72
C ARG A 70 -11.42 6.99 -8.65
N VAL A 71 -11.61 6.61 -7.40
CA VAL A 71 -11.42 7.44 -6.22
C VAL A 71 -10.64 6.65 -5.18
N LEU A 72 -10.14 7.35 -4.16
CA LEU A 72 -9.56 6.71 -2.99
C LEU A 72 -10.62 5.95 -2.18
N PHE A 73 -10.21 4.87 -1.53
CA PHE A 73 -11.08 4.14 -0.62
C PHE A 73 -11.46 5.04 0.58
N ARG A 74 -12.71 4.99 1.04
CA ARG A 74 -13.20 5.87 2.12
C ARG A 74 -13.04 7.38 1.82
N LEU A 75 -13.16 7.81 0.56
CA LEU A 75 -12.98 9.20 0.16
C LEU A 75 -13.77 10.22 1.02
N PRO A 76 -15.06 10.01 1.34
CA PRO A 76 -15.79 10.93 2.23
C PRO A 76 -15.15 11.09 3.61
N GLU A 77 -14.71 10.00 4.22
CA GLU A 77 -14.05 9.99 5.54
C GLU A 77 -12.71 10.71 5.46
N ILE A 78 -11.94 10.46 4.41
CA ILE A 78 -10.64 11.10 4.20
C ILE A 78 -10.79 12.60 4.01
N ARG A 79 -11.79 13.05 3.25
CA ARG A 79 -12.07 14.48 3.11
C ARG A 79 -12.37 15.14 4.45
N ARG A 80 -13.21 14.52 5.29
CA ARG A 80 -13.51 15.01 6.64
C ARG A 80 -12.26 15.06 7.52
N ALA A 81 -11.40 14.05 7.43
CA ALA A 81 -10.14 14.01 8.16
C ALA A 81 -9.22 15.18 7.78
N ILE A 82 -9.10 15.46 6.48
CA ILE A 82 -8.30 16.58 5.97
C ILE A 82 -8.88 17.91 6.44
N GLU A 83 -10.20 18.08 6.35
CA GLU A 83 -10.90 19.29 6.81
C GLU A 83 -10.72 19.53 8.32
N SER A 84 -10.58 18.47 9.12
CA SER A 84 -10.31 18.56 10.57
C SER A 84 -8.82 18.58 10.93
N GLY A 85 -7.91 18.62 9.95
CA GLY A 85 -6.46 18.57 10.18
C GLY A 85 -5.96 17.24 10.77
N THR A 86 -6.73 16.16 10.61
CA THR A 86 -6.35 14.82 11.05
C THR A 86 -5.48 14.14 9.98
N PRO A 87 -4.28 13.63 10.34
CA PRO A 87 -3.42 12.95 9.38
C PRO A 87 -4.08 11.73 8.74
N VAL A 88 -3.72 11.48 7.48
CA VAL A 88 -4.24 10.38 6.67
C VAL A 88 -3.14 9.34 6.46
N VAL A 89 -3.46 8.06 6.67
CA VAL A 89 -2.58 6.94 6.39
C VAL A 89 -2.93 6.30 5.05
N VAL A 90 -1.96 6.15 4.16
CA VAL A 90 -2.11 5.48 2.86
C VAL A 90 -1.43 4.13 2.91
N CYS A 91 -2.21 3.06 2.70
CA CYS A 91 -1.75 1.68 2.62
C CYS A 91 -1.83 1.14 1.19
N GLU A 92 -1.28 -0.05 0.94
CA GLU A 92 -1.38 -0.71 -0.36
C GLU A 92 -2.76 -1.34 -0.63
N GLY A 93 -3.42 -1.86 0.41
CA GLY A 93 -4.65 -2.63 0.27
C GLY A 93 -5.77 -2.20 1.20
N GLU A 94 -7.01 -2.55 0.82
CA GLU A 94 -8.21 -2.18 1.59
C GLU A 94 -8.26 -2.89 2.94
N LYS A 95 -7.72 -4.11 3.04
CA LYS A 95 -7.63 -4.87 4.29
C LYS A 95 -6.82 -4.08 5.34
N ASP A 96 -5.63 -3.62 4.96
CA ASP A 96 -4.71 -2.89 5.85
C ASP A 96 -5.24 -1.50 6.20
N ALA A 97 -5.90 -0.83 5.24
CA ALA A 97 -6.61 0.41 5.53
C ALA A 97 -7.72 0.19 6.57
N LEU A 98 -8.55 -0.86 6.44
CA LEU A 98 -9.58 -1.16 7.44
C LEU A 98 -8.99 -1.54 8.79
N ARG A 99 -7.89 -2.30 8.82
CA ARG A 99 -7.19 -2.63 10.06
C ARG A 99 -6.75 -1.37 10.82
N LEU A 100 -6.22 -0.37 10.12
CA LEU A 100 -5.87 0.91 10.74
C LEU A 100 -7.09 1.71 11.21
N VAL A 101 -8.20 1.62 10.49
CA VAL A 101 -9.47 2.23 10.94
C VAL A 101 -9.95 1.62 12.24
N GLU A 102 -9.86 0.29 12.39
CA GLU A 102 -10.16 -0.40 13.65
C GLU A 102 -9.28 0.10 14.81
N MET A 103 -8.04 0.51 14.51
CA MET A 103 -7.10 1.06 15.48
C MET A 103 -7.26 2.58 15.69
N GLY A 104 -8.25 3.22 15.07
CA GLY A 104 -8.59 4.64 15.27
C GLY A 104 -7.95 5.62 14.29
N PHE A 105 -7.27 5.15 13.25
CA PHE A 105 -6.63 6.01 12.25
C PHE A 105 -7.53 6.32 11.05
N GLN A 106 -7.27 7.45 10.39
CA GLN A 106 -7.90 7.74 9.10
C GLN A 106 -7.07 7.15 7.97
N ALA A 107 -7.43 5.95 7.52
CA ALA A 107 -6.66 5.23 6.51
C ALA A 107 -7.41 5.02 5.19
N THR A 108 -6.65 4.94 4.09
CA THR A 108 -7.13 4.77 2.73
C THR A 108 -6.15 3.97 1.87
N THR A 109 -6.58 3.60 0.67
CA THR A 109 -5.76 3.03 -0.41
C THR A 109 -6.34 3.42 -1.78
N ALA A 110 -5.56 3.25 -2.84
CA ALA A 110 -6.01 3.33 -4.22
C ALA A 110 -6.50 1.96 -4.73
N PRO A 111 -7.51 1.93 -5.62
CA PRO A 111 -7.98 0.67 -6.18
C PRO A 111 -6.91 0.03 -7.07
N ALA A 112 -6.88 -1.32 -7.09
CA ALA A 112 -5.96 -2.16 -7.86
C ALA A 112 -4.49 -2.20 -7.40
N GLY A 113 -4.20 -1.73 -6.17
CA GLY A 113 -2.92 -1.94 -5.49
C GLY A 113 -1.72 -1.25 -6.13
N ALA A 114 -0.53 -1.78 -5.84
CA ALA A 114 0.76 -1.20 -6.21
C ALA A 114 0.89 -0.89 -7.71
N GLY A 115 1.46 0.29 -8.02
CA GLY A 115 1.79 0.73 -9.38
C GLY A 115 0.63 1.36 -10.17
N LYS A 116 -0.56 1.49 -9.59
CA LYS A 116 -1.73 2.12 -10.23
C LYS A 116 -2.07 3.52 -9.68
N TRP A 117 -1.15 4.12 -8.93
CA TRP A 117 -1.33 5.47 -8.39
C TRP A 117 -1.41 6.51 -9.52
N THR A 118 -2.37 7.43 -9.42
CA THR A 118 -2.61 8.49 -10.40
C THR A 118 -2.64 9.85 -9.72
N ASP A 119 -2.45 10.92 -10.49
CA ASP A 119 -2.49 12.30 -9.97
C ASP A 119 -3.81 12.63 -9.27
N ALA A 120 -4.94 12.11 -9.77
CA ALA A 120 -6.26 12.33 -9.17
C ALA A 120 -6.35 11.83 -7.72
N TYR A 121 -5.61 10.78 -7.36
CA TYR A 121 -5.54 10.30 -5.99
C TYR A 121 -4.72 11.24 -5.11
N SER A 122 -3.60 11.76 -5.63
CA SER A 122 -2.81 12.77 -4.93
C SER A 122 -3.57 14.08 -4.76
N ASP A 123 -4.36 14.48 -5.75
CA ASP A 123 -5.19 15.70 -5.68
C ASP A 123 -6.27 15.57 -4.60
N SER A 124 -6.79 14.36 -4.38
CA SER A 124 -7.74 14.05 -3.29
C SER A 124 -7.11 14.16 -1.90
N LEU A 125 -5.77 14.22 -1.80
CA LEU A 125 -5.00 14.35 -0.56
C LEU A 125 -4.28 15.70 -0.45
N ALA A 126 -4.66 16.68 -1.28
CA ALA A 126 -4.05 18.01 -1.26
C ALA A 126 -4.24 18.68 0.12
N GLY A 127 -3.15 19.24 0.66
CA GLY A 127 -3.13 19.87 1.98
C GLY A 127 -3.16 18.91 3.18
N ALA A 128 -3.20 17.59 2.97
CA ALA A 128 -3.19 16.60 4.05
C ALA A 128 -1.79 16.40 4.66
N ASP A 129 -1.73 16.02 5.93
CA ASP A 129 -0.56 15.34 6.49
C ASP A 129 -0.68 13.84 6.20
N VAL A 130 0.29 13.27 5.47
CA VAL A 130 0.18 11.91 4.94
C VAL A 130 1.30 11.01 5.46
N TYR A 131 0.88 9.88 6.04
CA TYR A 131 1.75 8.73 6.31
C TYR A 131 1.55 7.68 5.23
N VAL A 132 2.61 7.29 4.53
CA VAL A 132 2.58 6.21 3.53
C VAL A 132 3.19 4.96 4.16
N VAL A 133 2.44 3.87 4.23
CA VAL A 133 2.86 2.61 4.86
C VAL A 133 2.93 1.53 3.77
N PRO A 134 4.15 1.17 3.31
CA PRO A 134 4.33 0.08 2.36
C PRO A 134 4.21 -1.28 3.05
N ASP A 135 3.86 -2.29 2.26
CA ASP A 135 4.17 -3.68 2.56
C ASP A 135 5.70 -3.83 2.57
N ARG A 136 6.21 -4.71 3.43
CA ARG A 136 7.63 -4.93 3.68
C ARG A 136 8.27 -5.81 2.61
N ASP A 137 8.05 -5.48 1.35
CA ASP A 137 8.67 -6.10 0.20
C ASP A 137 9.16 -5.05 -0.82
N GLU A 138 9.78 -5.52 -1.89
CA GLU A 138 10.35 -4.62 -2.91
C GLU A 138 9.29 -3.90 -3.76
N PRO A 139 8.22 -4.57 -4.24
CA PRO A 139 7.08 -3.89 -4.85
C PRO A 139 6.49 -2.78 -3.97
N GLY A 140 6.33 -3.05 -2.68
CA GLY A 140 5.70 -2.13 -1.76
C GLY A 140 6.52 -0.88 -1.50
N ARG A 141 7.83 -1.03 -1.28
CA ARG A 141 8.75 0.12 -1.20
C ARG A 141 8.71 1.00 -2.44
N LYS A 142 8.69 0.40 -3.63
CA LYS A 142 8.58 1.15 -4.90
C LYS A 142 7.25 1.88 -5.01
N HIS A 143 6.17 1.26 -4.58
CA HIS A 143 4.86 1.89 -4.56
C HIS A 143 4.83 3.09 -3.60
N ALA A 144 5.32 2.93 -2.37
CA ALA A 144 5.40 4.03 -1.42
C ALA A 144 6.25 5.20 -1.94
N GLU A 145 7.39 4.93 -2.60
CA GLU A 145 8.18 5.98 -3.26
C GLU A 145 7.39 6.69 -4.37
N GLN A 146 6.63 5.95 -5.20
CA GLN A 146 5.76 6.53 -6.22
C GLN A 146 4.68 7.44 -5.60
N VAL A 147 4.02 6.97 -4.55
CA VAL A 147 2.98 7.73 -3.83
C VAL A 147 3.57 8.99 -3.22
N ALA A 148 4.67 8.85 -2.47
CA ALA A 148 5.32 9.96 -1.81
C ALA A 148 5.79 11.04 -2.79
N LYS A 149 6.37 10.63 -3.93
CA LYS A 149 6.74 11.54 -5.00
C LYS A 149 5.54 12.24 -5.63
N SER A 150 4.41 11.55 -5.80
CA SER A 150 3.19 12.14 -6.39
C SER A 150 2.51 13.13 -5.44
N LEU A 151 2.70 12.97 -4.13
CA LEU A 151 2.20 13.87 -3.08
C LEU A 151 3.15 15.05 -2.78
N ASP A 152 4.42 14.97 -3.18
CA ASP A 152 5.41 16.02 -2.96
C ASP A 152 4.95 17.35 -3.61
N GLY A 153 4.76 18.37 -2.78
CA GLY A 153 4.23 19.68 -3.20
C GLY A 153 2.71 19.77 -3.33
N LYS A 154 1.95 18.69 -3.10
CA LYS A 154 0.48 18.68 -3.02
C LYS A 154 -0.02 18.51 -1.58
N ALA A 155 0.55 17.56 -0.85
CA ALA A 155 0.27 17.34 0.57
C ALA A 155 1.02 18.36 1.44
N ASN A 156 0.52 18.61 2.66
CA ASN A 156 1.19 19.47 3.65
C ASN A 156 2.47 18.82 4.16
N SER A 157 2.41 17.52 4.48
CA SER A 157 3.58 16.72 4.80
C SER A 157 3.42 15.30 4.28
N VAL A 158 4.55 14.65 3.98
CA VAL A 158 4.59 13.25 3.55
C VAL A 158 5.70 12.55 4.30
N ARG A 159 5.38 11.45 4.96
CA ARG A 159 6.34 10.56 5.65
C ARG A 159 6.12 9.13 5.19
N VAL A 160 7.20 8.47 4.78
CA VAL A 160 7.16 7.03 4.45
C VAL A 160 7.54 6.27 5.72
N VAL A 161 6.61 5.47 6.24
CA VAL A 161 6.75 4.76 7.50
C VAL A 161 7.39 3.41 7.23
N GLU A 162 8.53 3.14 7.85
CA GLU A 162 9.19 1.84 7.75
C GLU A 162 8.72 0.94 8.90
N LEU A 163 7.99 -0.12 8.56
CA LEU A 163 7.56 -1.11 9.55
C LEU A 163 8.77 -1.94 10.03
N PRO A 164 8.82 -2.30 11.33
CA PRO A 164 9.88 -3.14 11.85
C PRO A 164 9.87 -4.50 11.14
N ALA A 165 11.03 -5.16 11.11
CA ALA A 165 11.14 -6.48 10.49
C ALA A 165 10.34 -7.56 11.23
N GLU A 166 10.30 -7.40 12.55
CA GLU A 166 9.72 -8.32 13.51
C GLU A 166 9.08 -7.51 14.64
N TRP A 167 8.02 -8.04 15.22
CA TRP A 167 7.36 -7.48 16.39
C TRP A 167 6.92 -8.61 17.31
N SER A 168 7.19 -8.50 18.62
CA SER A 168 6.88 -9.53 19.61
C SER A 168 7.34 -10.95 19.22
N GLY A 169 8.45 -11.07 18.47
CA GLY A 169 9.01 -12.36 18.02
C GLY A 169 8.37 -12.96 16.76
N GLY A 170 7.45 -12.24 16.09
CA GLY A 170 6.85 -12.64 14.82
C GLY A 170 7.30 -11.73 13.66
N PRO A 171 7.32 -12.23 12.41
CA PRO A 171 7.65 -11.42 11.24
C PRO A 171 6.52 -10.42 10.94
N VAL A 172 6.89 -9.21 10.53
CA VAL A 172 5.94 -8.17 10.10
C VAL A 172 6.11 -7.92 8.60
N LYS A 173 5.07 -8.24 7.82
CA LYS A 173 5.05 -8.00 6.37
C LYS A 173 4.19 -6.80 6.00
N ASP A 174 3.14 -6.55 6.75
CA ASP A 174 2.22 -5.44 6.53
C ASP A 174 1.72 -4.93 7.90
N VAL A 175 0.87 -3.91 7.88
CA VAL A 175 0.35 -3.35 9.13
C VAL A 175 -0.59 -4.32 9.85
N SER A 176 -1.23 -5.24 9.13
CA SER A 176 -2.04 -6.29 9.76
C SER A 176 -1.16 -7.20 10.61
N ASP A 177 -0.04 -7.69 10.07
CA ASP A 177 0.91 -8.53 10.81
C ASP A 177 1.46 -7.80 12.06
N LEU A 178 1.71 -6.48 11.96
CA LEU A 178 2.16 -5.68 13.10
C LEU A 178 1.14 -5.72 14.26
N PHE A 179 -0.14 -5.46 13.95
CA PHE A 179 -1.19 -5.45 14.96
C PHE A 179 -1.58 -6.86 15.43
N ASP A 180 -1.50 -7.87 14.57
CA ASP A 180 -1.68 -9.27 14.94
C ASP A 180 -0.56 -9.75 15.88
N GLY A 181 0.63 -9.17 15.78
CA GLY A 181 1.74 -9.31 16.73
C GLY A 181 1.54 -8.56 18.06
N GLY A 182 0.42 -7.87 18.26
CA GLY A 182 0.05 -7.20 19.50
C GLY A 182 0.55 -5.76 19.64
N ALA A 183 0.99 -5.12 18.56
CA ALA A 183 1.27 -3.68 18.60
C ALA A 183 0.00 -2.88 18.93
N THR A 184 0.16 -1.78 19.66
CA THR A 184 -0.94 -0.85 19.97
C THR A 184 -1.03 0.26 18.93
N ALA A 185 -2.14 1.01 18.95
CA ALA A 185 -2.26 2.24 18.16
C ALA A 185 -1.15 3.25 18.52
N GLY A 186 -0.75 3.32 19.79
CA GLY A 186 0.35 4.18 20.24
C GLY A 186 1.70 3.79 19.64
N ASP A 187 1.99 2.49 19.56
CA ASP A 187 3.22 1.98 18.94
C ASP A 187 3.29 2.34 17.46
N PHE A 188 2.18 2.16 16.73
CA PHE A 188 2.11 2.53 15.32
C PHE A 188 2.22 4.05 15.10
N LEU A 189 1.60 4.86 15.96
CA LEU A 189 1.74 6.32 15.91
C LEU A 189 3.20 6.74 16.15
N ALA A 190 3.89 6.13 17.10
CA ALA A 190 5.31 6.40 17.35
C ALA A 190 6.19 6.07 16.12
N LEU A 191 5.90 4.97 15.40
CA LEU A 191 6.56 4.66 14.13
C LEU A 191 6.31 5.78 13.10
N CYS A 192 5.07 6.25 12.98
CA CYS A 192 4.69 7.34 12.08
C CYS A 192 5.42 8.65 12.39
N GLU A 193 5.48 9.03 13.67
CA GLU A 193 6.12 10.27 14.13
C GLU A 193 7.64 10.23 14.00
N SER A 194 8.25 9.04 14.16
CA SER A 194 9.68 8.84 13.97
C SER A 194 10.13 8.86 12.50
N ALA A 195 9.19 8.66 11.57
CA ALA A 195 9.49 8.61 10.14
C ALA A 195 9.95 9.98 9.63
N SER A 196 11.03 9.97 8.83
CA SER A 196 11.57 11.19 8.24
C SER A 196 10.63 11.73 7.15
N GLU A 197 10.47 13.05 7.12
CA GLU A 197 9.73 13.70 6.04
C GLU A 197 10.42 13.49 4.70
N TRP A 198 9.62 13.12 3.71
CA TRP A 198 10.04 12.85 2.34
C TRP A 198 10.84 14.01 1.74
N ALA A 199 10.41 15.25 2.00
CA ALA A 199 11.10 16.46 1.53
C ALA A 199 12.55 16.54 2.01
N LYS A 200 12.82 16.18 3.28
CA LYS A 200 14.17 16.20 3.88
C LYS A 200 15.07 15.14 3.26
N LEU A 201 14.52 13.94 2.99
CA LEU A 201 15.24 12.85 2.33
C LEU A 201 15.64 13.23 0.90
N ARG A 202 14.76 13.91 0.16
CA ARG A 202 15.02 14.41 -1.19
C ARG A 202 16.16 15.44 -1.21
N GLU A 203 16.17 16.39 -0.28
CA GLU A 203 17.22 17.41 -0.19
C GLU A 203 18.59 16.82 0.17
N GLY A 204 18.64 15.84 1.08
CA GLY A 204 19.86 15.11 1.40
C GLY A 204 20.46 14.39 0.18
N ARG A 205 19.61 13.78 -0.65
CA ARG A 205 20.01 13.08 -1.90
C ARG A 205 20.51 14.04 -2.99
N LYS A 206 19.97 15.26 -3.06
CA LYS A 206 20.46 16.29 -4.00
C LYS A 206 21.84 16.83 -3.61
N LYS A 207 22.12 16.97 -2.30
CA LYS A 207 23.42 17.45 -1.82
C LYS A 207 24.55 16.42 -2.03
N SER A 208 24.26 15.12 -1.92
CA SER A 208 25.27 14.07 -2.15
C SER A 208 25.64 13.86 -3.62
N HIS A 209 24.79 14.27 -4.57
CA HIS A 209 25.05 14.17 -6.01
C HIS A 209 25.63 15.47 -6.65
N GLY A 210 25.74 16.56 -5.88
CA GLY A 210 26.15 17.88 -6.37
C GLY A 210 27.63 18.23 -6.23
N GLY A 211 28.48 17.32 -5.75
CA GLY A 211 29.86 17.63 -5.42
C GLY A 211 30.88 16.59 -5.90
N ASN A 212 31.20 16.58 -7.19
CA ASN A 212 32.60 16.53 -7.65
C ASN A 212 32.70 16.78 -9.18
N ARG A 213 33.28 17.92 -9.57
CA ARG A 213 33.85 18.11 -10.92
C ARG A 213 35.30 18.54 -10.73
N ARG A 214 36.18 17.55 -10.50
CA ARG A 214 37.63 17.63 -10.76
C ARG A 214 38.10 16.28 -11.32
N SER A 215 39.02 16.41 -12.27
CA SER A 215 39.61 15.47 -13.21
C SER A 215 40.26 14.22 -12.59
N GLU A 216 40.23 13.12 -13.37
CA GLU A 216 41.17 11.98 -13.48
C GLU A 216 41.69 11.39 -12.14
N ASP A 217 41.52 10.11 -11.79
CA ASP A 217 42.08 8.92 -12.45
C ASP A 217 41.67 7.64 -11.67
N ALA A 218 41.71 6.48 -12.35
CA ALA A 218 41.82 5.10 -11.84
C ALA A 218 40.94 4.50 -10.69
N SER A 219 40.35 3.33 -11.06
CA SER A 219 40.29 2.07 -10.28
C SER A 219 39.17 1.83 -9.23
N SER A 220 38.30 0.87 -9.58
CA SER A 220 37.74 -0.23 -8.76
C SER A 220 37.37 0.02 -7.29
N LYS A 221 36.05 -0.03 -7.00
CA LYS A 221 35.39 -1.03 -6.12
C LYS A 221 33.92 -0.64 -5.91
N GLY A 222 33.03 -1.63 -6.01
CA GLY A 222 31.60 -1.48 -5.78
C GLY A 222 31.30 -1.24 -4.30
N ASN A 223 30.54 -0.19 -4.01
CA ASN A 223 30.04 0.09 -2.67
C ASN A 223 28.52 -0.12 -2.60
N SER A 224 28.17 -1.13 -1.81
CA SER A 224 26.87 -1.38 -1.21
C SER A 224 26.39 -0.17 -0.40
N CYS A 225 25.11 0.18 -0.51
CA CYS A 225 24.44 1.14 0.38
C CYS A 225 24.57 0.71 1.85
N PRO A 226 24.79 1.65 2.81
CA PRO A 226 24.85 1.30 4.22
C PRO A 226 23.43 1.15 4.80
N MET A 227 23.21 -0.01 5.42
CA MET A 227 22.12 -0.25 6.38
C MET A 227 22.41 0.54 7.66
N VAL A 228 21.49 1.40 8.09
CA VAL A 228 21.56 2.02 9.41
C VAL A 228 20.73 1.16 10.36
N THR A 229 21.41 0.34 11.17
CA THR A 229 20.82 -0.44 12.25
C THR A 229 20.48 0.49 13.41
N ILE A 230 19.19 0.67 13.72
CA ILE A 230 18.76 1.32 14.96
C ILE A 230 18.65 0.24 16.05
N GLN A 231 19.42 0.43 17.11
CA GLN A 231 19.46 -0.45 18.28
C GLN A 231 18.36 -0.03 19.26
N VAL A 232 17.37 -0.89 19.47
CA VAL A 232 16.27 -0.64 20.42
C VAL A 232 16.80 -0.90 21.84
N GLY A 233 16.82 0.16 22.66
CA GLY A 233 17.26 0.10 24.05
C GLY A 233 16.24 -0.63 24.92
N GLY A 234 16.69 -1.66 25.63
CA GLY A 234 15.88 -2.47 26.54
C GLY A 234 15.38 -1.68 27.75
N ALA A 235 14.10 -1.84 28.06
CA ALA A 235 13.50 -1.37 29.30
C ALA A 235 13.98 -2.22 30.48
N GLN A 236 14.70 -1.61 31.43
CA GLN A 236 14.93 -2.23 32.73
C GLN A 236 13.78 -1.91 33.68
N GLY A 237 13.20 -2.97 34.24
CA GLY A 237 12.19 -2.91 35.29
C GLY A 237 12.76 -2.28 36.56
N ARG A 238 11.99 -1.37 37.16
CA ARG A 238 12.22 -0.87 38.51
C ARG A 238 11.34 -1.66 39.49
N THR A 239 12.02 -2.41 40.34
CA THR A 239 11.48 -2.94 41.60
C THR A 239 11.33 -1.77 42.59
N LEU A 240 10.17 -1.63 43.21
CA LEU A 240 9.95 -0.74 44.36
C LEU A 240 10.25 -1.51 45.65
N PRO A 241 10.90 -0.92 46.66
CA PRO A 241 11.01 -1.51 47.99
C PRO A 241 9.93 -0.97 48.95
N GLY A 242 9.43 -1.87 49.82
CA GLY A 242 8.77 -1.53 51.09
C GLY A 242 7.25 -1.49 51.05
#